data_AF-A0A2K9LU31-F1
#
_entry.id   AF-A0A2K9LU31-F1
#
_cell.length_a   1.000
_cell.length_b   1.000
_cell.length_c   1.000
_cell.angle_alpha   90.00
_cell.angle_beta   90.00
_cell.angle_gamma   90.00
#
_symmetry.space_group_name_H-M   'P 1'
#
loop_
_entity.id
_entity.type
_entity.pdbx_description
1 polymer ?
#
loop_
_entity_poly.entity_id
_entity_poly.type
_entity_poly.pdbx_seq_one_letter_code
_entity_poly.pdbx_strand_id
1 'polypeptide(L)'
;MRIKSEFYKEIETEFKIISEKEHLGSGGNPVSNLSTKMFYLSKHQFNSYDEFDQAIVAEIANTLQSLEDIIVKKALSYQALAKEAYNENINPQKWVDFAQREAQALSNEMYDEREIKYLRHFHIVWLTWVFCDEELKKLRIKASRDLYHHIGKVEKDYVKKRTEILKNSSVEEEKW
;
A
#
# COMPACT_ATOMS: atom_id res chain seq x y z
N MET A 1 20.11 17.68 25.51
CA MET A 1 20.91 16.50 25.90
C MET A 1 21.32 15.75 24.64
N ARG A 2 22.58 15.28 24.50
CA ARG A 2 23.09 14.61 23.27
C ARG A 2 23.07 13.07 23.33
N ILE A 3 22.59 12.49 24.42
CA ILE A 3 22.56 11.04 24.63
C ILE A 3 21.14 10.56 24.28
N LYS A 4 21.02 9.50 23.47
CA LYS A 4 19.75 8.85 23.11
C LYS A 4 19.30 7.94 24.28
N SER A 5 18.01 7.92 24.61
CA SER A 5 17.44 6.94 25.54
C SER A 5 17.60 5.52 24.99
N GLU A 6 17.55 4.50 25.86
CA GLU A 6 17.55 3.09 25.42
C GLU A 6 16.32 2.78 24.56
N PHE A 7 15.14 3.30 24.94
CA PHE A 7 13.92 3.18 24.16
C PHE A 7 14.11 3.68 22.72
N TYR A 8 14.68 4.87 22.53
CA TYR A 8 14.95 5.39 21.19
C TYR A 8 15.88 4.48 20.37
N LYS A 9 16.91 3.88 20.98
CA LYS A 9 17.85 2.99 20.30
C LYS A 9 17.18 1.69 19.85
N GLU A 10 16.25 1.18 20.65
CA GLU A 10 15.44 0.01 20.29
C GLU A 10 14.58 0.32 19.07
N ILE A 11 13.87 1.45 19.06
CA ILE A 11 13.08 1.87 17.89
C ILE A 11 13.96 2.07 16.64
N GLU A 12 15.14 2.68 16.78
CA GLU A 12 16.06 2.90 15.66
C GLU A 12 16.58 1.57 15.07
N THR A 13 16.87 0.60 15.94
CA THR A 13 17.23 -0.77 15.52
C THR A 13 16.09 -1.43 14.75
N GLU A 14 14.86 -1.30 15.22
CA GLU A 14 13.70 -1.87 14.54
C GLU A 14 13.45 -1.29 13.16
N PHE A 15 13.52 0.03 13.02
CA PHE A 15 13.36 0.66 11.70
C PHE A 15 14.47 0.28 10.73
N LYS A 16 15.67 0.02 11.24
CA LYS A 16 16.76 -0.50 10.44
C LYS A 16 16.47 -1.93 9.96
N ILE A 17 15.98 -2.81 10.83
CA ILE A 17 15.59 -4.19 10.46
C ILE A 17 14.50 -4.16 9.37
N ILE A 18 13.45 -3.35 9.54
CA ILE A 18 12.39 -3.19 8.54
C ILE A 18 12.98 -2.67 7.22
N SER A 19 13.80 -1.61 7.27
CA SER A 19 14.37 -1.01 6.06
C SER A 19 15.31 -1.95 5.30
N GLU A 20 16.09 -2.77 6.01
CA GLU A 20 17.07 -3.70 5.43
C GLU A 20 16.41 -4.97 4.88
N LYS A 21 15.44 -5.55 5.59
CA LYS A 21 14.76 -6.79 5.16
C LYS A 21 13.79 -6.54 4.01
N GLU A 22 13.07 -5.44 4.07
CA GLU A 22 11.92 -5.19 3.18
C GLU A 22 12.29 -4.44 1.90
N HIS A 23 13.60 -4.24 1.64
CA HIS A 23 14.14 -3.57 0.45
C HIS A 23 13.35 -2.30 0.11
N LEU A 24 13.04 -1.50 1.16
CA LEU A 24 12.30 -0.26 1.01
C LEU A 24 13.10 0.68 0.11
N GLY A 25 12.73 0.73 -1.17
CA GLY A 25 13.27 1.69 -2.10
C GLY A 25 13.11 3.11 -1.55
N SER A 26 13.98 4.02 -1.99
CA SER A 26 14.13 5.42 -1.54
C SER A 26 12.94 6.37 -1.84
N GLY A 27 11.71 5.84 -1.87
CA GLY A 27 10.47 6.61 -1.99
C GLY A 27 9.81 6.82 -0.62
N GLY A 28 9.03 7.90 -0.49
CA GLY A 28 8.36 8.30 0.74
C GLY A 28 7.40 7.23 1.28
N ASN A 29 7.93 6.38 2.15
CA ASN A 29 7.16 5.40 2.89
C ASN A 29 6.97 5.87 4.35
N PRO A 30 5.92 5.43 5.05
CA PRO A 30 5.60 5.90 6.40
C PRO A 30 6.71 5.64 7.44
N VAL A 31 7.50 4.56 7.29
CA VAL A 31 8.65 4.24 8.16
C VAL A 31 9.76 5.27 7.97
N SER A 32 10.14 5.59 6.73
CA SER A 32 11.16 6.60 6.43
C SER A 32 10.74 7.99 6.90
N ASN A 33 9.45 8.33 6.79
CA ASN A 33 8.91 9.58 7.32
C ASN A 33 9.00 9.63 8.85
N LEU A 34 8.65 8.54 9.54
CA LEU A 34 8.74 8.44 11.00
C LEU A 34 10.21 8.47 11.47
N SER A 35 11.12 7.74 10.82
CA SER A 35 12.56 7.83 11.07
C SER A 35 13.09 9.25 10.93
N THR A 36 12.63 9.98 9.92
CA THR A 36 13.01 11.39 9.70
C THR A 36 12.48 12.28 10.82
N LYS A 37 11.21 12.14 11.19
CA LYS A 37 10.60 12.87 12.31
C LYS A 37 11.30 12.60 13.64
N MET A 38 11.59 11.33 13.94
CA MET A 38 12.33 10.94 15.13
C MET A 38 13.76 11.50 15.15
N PHE A 39 14.43 11.51 13.99
CA PHE A 39 15.74 12.16 13.86
C PHE A 39 15.64 13.65 14.20
N TYR A 40 14.63 14.37 13.70
CA TYR A 40 14.44 15.77 14.04
C TYR A 40 14.08 15.97 15.51
N LEU A 41 13.22 15.12 16.09
CA LEU A 41 12.95 15.11 17.54
C LEU A 41 14.25 14.98 18.33
N SER A 42 15.17 14.09 17.94
CA SER A 42 16.47 13.95 18.61
C SER A 42 17.34 15.22 18.63
N LYS A 43 17.03 16.23 17.79
CA LYS A 43 17.71 17.53 17.76
C LYS A 43 17.08 18.58 18.69
N HIS A 44 15.86 18.37 19.17
CA HIS A 44 15.20 19.27 20.09
C HIS A 44 15.79 19.18 21.50
N GLN A 45 15.63 20.26 22.28
CA GLN A 45 16.01 20.26 23.69
C GLN A 45 14.82 19.79 24.53
N PHE A 46 14.99 18.66 25.21
CA PHE A 46 14.06 18.13 26.20
C PHE A 46 14.65 18.30 27.60
N ASN A 47 13.76 18.46 28.59
CA ASN A 47 14.13 18.64 29.98
C ASN A 47 14.46 17.30 30.68
N SER A 48 14.01 16.18 30.13
CA SER A 48 14.31 14.83 30.62
C SER A 48 14.27 13.77 29.49
N TYR A 49 14.76 12.56 29.80
CA TYR A 49 14.57 11.41 28.90
C TYR A 49 13.10 11.00 28.78
N ASP A 50 12.33 11.06 29.86
CA ASP A 50 10.91 10.71 29.83
C ASP A 50 10.11 11.63 28.91
N GLU A 51 10.40 12.93 28.92
CA GLU A 51 9.76 13.90 28.02
C GLU A 51 10.11 13.61 26.55
N PHE A 52 11.36 13.22 26.29
CA PHE A 52 11.80 12.80 24.96
C PHE A 52 11.09 11.51 24.51
N ASP A 53 11.06 10.48 25.36
CA ASP A 53 10.44 9.20 25.03
C ASP A 53 8.93 9.33 24.81
N GLN A 54 8.25 10.19 25.59
CA GLN A 54 6.84 10.53 25.34
C GLN A 54 6.62 11.19 23.98
N ALA A 55 7.51 12.09 23.55
CA ALA A 55 7.44 12.70 22.23
C ALA A 55 7.64 11.67 21.10
N ILE A 56 8.56 10.70 21.29
CA ILE A 56 8.74 9.59 20.35
C ILE A 56 7.48 8.72 20.28
N VAL A 57 6.90 8.33 21.43
CA VAL A 57 5.65 7.55 21.49
C VAL A 57 4.52 8.28 20.78
N ALA A 58 4.38 9.58 20.98
CA ALA A 58 3.35 10.39 20.32
C ALA A 58 3.51 10.38 18.79
N GLU A 59 4.72 10.52 18.25
CA GLU A 59 4.94 10.46 16.80
C GLU A 59 4.69 9.07 16.20
N ILE A 60 5.05 8.00 16.92
CA ILE A 60 4.73 6.65 16.47
C ILE A 60 3.21 6.45 16.46
N ALA A 61 2.49 6.90 17.49
CA ALA A 61 1.03 6.81 17.58
C ALA A 61 0.34 7.60 16.45
N ASN A 62 0.80 8.81 16.17
CA ASN A 62 0.31 9.62 15.05
C ASN A 62 0.54 8.93 13.70
N THR A 63 1.68 8.25 13.55
CA THR A 63 2.00 7.51 12.32
C THR A 63 1.15 6.26 12.17
N LEU A 64 0.91 5.52 13.26
CA LEU A 64 -0.02 4.40 13.31
C LEU A 64 -1.42 4.81 12.87
N GLN A 65 -1.98 5.86 13.49
CA GLN A 65 -3.30 6.37 13.11
C GLN A 65 -3.35 6.78 11.64
N SER A 66 -2.31 7.47 11.15
CA SER A 66 -2.24 7.85 9.74
C SER A 66 -2.14 6.62 8.81
N LEU A 67 -1.46 5.56 9.21
CA LEU A 67 -1.37 4.32 8.44
C LEU A 67 -2.72 3.63 8.35
N GLU A 68 -3.45 3.52 9.46
CA GLU A 68 -4.79 2.95 9.52
C GLU A 68 -5.76 3.69 8.59
N ASP A 69 -5.75 5.02 8.65
CA ASP A 69 -6.57 5.85 7.75
C ASP A 69 -6.24 5.62 6.27
N ILE A 70 -4.95 5.45 5.95
CA ILE A 70 -4.51 5.16 4.57
C ILE A 70 -4.94 3.76 4.15
N ILE A 71 -4.85 2.76 5.02
CA ILE A 71 -5.30 1.39 4.76
C ILE A 71 -6.80 1.39 4.42
N VAL A 72 -7.62 2.08 5.22
CA VAL A 72 -9.05 2.21 4.95
C VAL A 72 -9.31 2.87 3.59
N LYS A 73 -8.61 3.97 3.27
CA LYS A 73 -8.72 4.64 1.96
C LYS A 73 -8.32 3.73 0.80
N LYS A 74 -7.27 2.92 0.97
CA LYS A 74 -6.85 1.92 -0.04
C LYS A 74 -7.91 0.85 -0.23
N ALA A 75 -8.54 0.39 0.84
CA ALA A 75 -9.60 -0.63 0.79
C ALA A 75 -10.84 -0.14 0.03
N LEU A 76 -11.25 1.09 0.29
CA LEU A 76 -12.33 1.74 -0.45
C LEU A 76 -11.96 1.95 -1.92
N SER A 77 -10.71 2.33 -2.21
CA SER A 77 -10.22 2.47 -3.59
C SER A 77 -10.20 1.14 -4.33
N TYR A 78 -9.83 0.05 -3.65
CA TYR A 78 -9.83 -1.30 -4.21
C TYR A 78 -11.25 -1.74 -4.56
N GLN A 79 -12.20 -1.57 -3.62
CA GLN A 79 -13.62 -1.85 -3.86
C GLN A 79 -14.16 -1.05 -5.05
N ALA A 80 -13.89 0.26 -5.09
CA ALA A 80 -14.36 1.13 -6.17
C ALA A 80 -13.84 0.66 -7.54
N LEU A 81 -12.54 0.37 -7.64
CA LEU A 81 -11.92 -0.09 -8.87
C LEU A 81 -12.43 -1.46 -9.32
N ALA A 82 -12.61 -2.41 -8.39
CA ALA A 82 -13.13 -3.73 -8.71
C ALA A 82 -14.58 -3.67 -9.22
N LYS A 83 -15.40 -2.79 -8.61
CA LYS A 83 -16.76 -2.54 -9.07
C LYS A 83 -16.79 -1.89 -10.45
N GLU A 84 -15.93 -0.90 -10.69
CA GLU A 84 -15.86 -0.22 -11.99
C GLU A 84 -15.35 -1.14 -13.10
N ALA A 85 -14.25 -1.85 -12.89
CA ALA A 85 -13.59 -2.63 -13.93
C ALA A 85 -14.24 -4.00 -14.17
N TYR A 86 -14.84 -4.61 -13.14
CA TYR A 86 -15.30 -6.01 -13.20
C TYR A 86 -16.72 -6.22 -12.66
N ASN A 87 -17.41 -5.18 -12.19
CA ASN A 87 -18.72 -5.27 -11.54
C ASN A 87 -18.72 -6.19 -10.30
N GLU A 88 -17.58 -6.31 -9.63
CA GLU A 88 -17.41 -7.11 -8.41
C GLU A 88 -17.69 -6.26 -7.17
N ASN A 89 -18.55 -6.75 -6.27
CA ASN A 89 -18.83 -6.07 -5.00
C ASN A 89 -17.96 -6.64 -3.88
N ILE A 90 -16.76 -6.06 -3.72
CA ILE A 90 -15.79 -6.49 -2.73
C ILE A 90 -16.09 -5.85 -1.37
N ASN A 91 -16.00 -6.63 -0.30
CA ASN A 91 -16.10 -6.10 1.06
C ASN A 91 -14.72 -5.57 1.51
N PRO A 92 -14.56 -4.26 1.73
CA PRO A 92 -13.26 -3.67 2.10
C PRO A 92 -12.76 -4.17 3.46
N GLN A 93 -13.66 -4.44 4.41
CA GLN A 93 -13.28 -4.96 5.73
C GLN A 93 -12.64 -6.34 5.61
N LYS A 94 -13.27 -7.26 4.85
CA LYS A 94 -12.72 -8.61 4.65
C LYS A 94 -11.34 -8.59 4.01
N TRP A 95 -11.07 -7.61 3.15
CA TRP A 95 -9.77 -7.43 2.53
C TRP A 95 -8.72 -6.93 3.53
N VAL A 96 -9.08 -5.96 4.38
CA VAL A 96 -8.21 -5.51 5.47
C VAL A 96 -7.95 -6.64 6.47
N ASP A 97 -8.98 -7.40 6.87
CA ASP A 97 -8.84 -8.53 7.79
C ASP A 97 -7.88 -9.59 7.25
N PHE A 98 -7.95 -9.88 5.95
CA PHE A 98 -7.02 -10.77 5.28
C PHE A 98 -5.60 -10.23 5.35
N ALA A 99 -5.38 -8.97 4.94
CA ALA A 99 -4.06 -8.34 4.97
C ALA A 99 -3.46 -8.30 6.38
N GLN A 100 -4.28 -8.00 7.40
CA GLN A 100 -3.85 -8.01 8.80
C GLN A 100 -3.46 -9.40 9.27
N ARG A 101 -4.19 -10.44 8.87
CA ARG A 101 -3.86 -11.83 9.23
C ARG A 101 -2.53 -12.26 8.62
N GLU A 102 -2.30 -11.97 7.34
CA GLU A 102 -1.02 -12.28 6.67
C GLU A 102 0.14 -11.47 7.30
N ALA A 103 -0.09 -10.19 7.59
CA ALA A 103 0.87 -9.34 8.29
C ALA A 103 1.21 -9.86 9.69
N GLN A 104 0.21 -10.34 10.45
CA GLN A 104 0.41 -10.87 11.79
C GLN A 104 1.20 -12.18 11.76
N ALA A 105 0.95 -13.05 10.78
CA ALA A 105 1.71 -14.29 10.62
C ALA A 105 3.20 -13.98 10.36
N LEU A 106 3.50 -13.11 9.39
CA LEU A 106 4.87 -12.70 9.06
C LEU A 106 5.56 -12.00 10.22
N SER A 107 4.86 -11.11 10.92
CA SER A 107 5.41 -10.41 12.09
C SER A 107 5.76 -11.38 13.22
N ASN A 108 4.96 -12.43 13.44
CA ASN A 108 5.26 -13.46 14.45
C ASN A 108 6.43 -14.37 14.07
N GLU A 109 6.71 -14.58 12.78
CA GLU A 109 7.90 -15.30 12.32
C GLU A 109 9.18 -14.47 12.53
N MET A 110 9.06 -13.15 12.45
CA MET A 110 10.20 -12.24 12.55
C MET A 110 10.58 -11.85 13.97
N TYR A 111 9.64 -11.92 14.90
CA TYR A 111 9.79 -11.37 16.24
C TYR A 111 9.61 -12.40 17.35
N ASP A 112 10.60 -12.48 18.24
CA ASP A 112 10.57 -13.35 19.42
C ASP A 112 9.56 -12.81 20.45
N GLU A 113 9.01 -13.67 21.31
CA GLU A 113 7.98 -13.30 22.30
C GLU A 113 8.41 -12.19 23.28
N ARG A 114 9.73 -11.96 23.38
CA ARG A 114 10.37 -10.92 24.21
C ARG A 114 10.25 -9.50 23.64
N GLU A 115 9.77 -9.43 22.41
CA GLU A 115 9.06 -8.33 21.77
C GLU A 115 8.47 -7.17 22.59
N ILE A 116 8.86 -5.90 22.42
CA ILE A 116 7.97 -4.80 22.84
C ILE A 116 6.68 -4.86 22.00
N LYS A 117 5.54 -5.06 22.67
CA LYS A 117 4.21 -5.18 22.02
C LYS A 117 3.90 -4.04 21.04
N TYR A 118 4.35 -2.84 21.37
CA TYR A 118 4.12 -1.63 20.58
C TYR A 118 4.88 -1.63 19.24
N LEU A 119 6.13 -2.11 19.25
CA LEU A 119 6.95 -2.26 18.04
C LEU A 119 6.36 -3.32 17.10
N ARG A 120 5.94 -4.45 17.67
CA ARG A 120 5.25 -5.51 16.91
C ARG A 120 3.96 -5.00 16.27
N HIS A 121 3.16 -4.22 17.01
CA HIS A 121 1.93 -3.64 16.47
C HIS A 121 2.21 -2.70 15.29
N PHE A 122 3.21 -1.84 15.41
CA PHE A 122 3.66 -0.99 14.30
C PHE A 122 4.04 -1.80 13.06
N HIS A 123 4.84 -2.84 13.23
CA HIS A 123 5.25 -3.70 12.12
C HIS A 123 4.05 -4.39 11.44
N ILE A 124 3.07 -4.88 12.22
CA ILE A 124 1.85 -5.49 11.67
C ILE A 124 1.06 -4.47 10.84
N VAL A 125 0.84 -3.26 11.37
CA VAL A 125 0.10 -2.21 10.65
C VAL A 125 0.86 -1.78 9.39
N TRP A 126 2.19 -1.70 9.47
CA TRP A 126 3.03 -1.41 8.31
C TRP A 126 2.95 -2.51 7.24
N LEU A 127 3.09 -3.79 7.61
CA LEU A 127 2.94 -4.92 6.70
C LEU A 127 1.55 -4.94 6.06
N THR A 128 0.51 -4.67 6.85
CA THR A 128 -0.87 -4.55 6.36
C THR A 128 -0.97 -3.48 5.28
N TRP A 129 -0.34 -2.32 5.49
CA TRP A 129 -0.28 -1.27 4.48
C TRP A 129 0.42 -1.72 3.20
N VAL A 130 1.55 -2.44 3.31
CA VAL A 130 2.29 -2.98 2.15
C VAL A 130 1.40 -3.92 1.34
N PHE A 131 0.76 -4.88 2.00
CA PHE A 131 -0.16 -5.81 1.34
C PHE A 131 -1.28 -5.08 0.60
N CYS A 132 -1.92 -4.13 1.27
CA CYS A 132 -3.00 -3.34 0.68
C CYS A 132 -2.51 -2.51 -0.52
N ASP A 133 -1.31 -1.93 -0.46
CA ASP A 133 -0.75 -1.16 -1.56
C ASP A 133 -0.43 -2.01 -2.79
N GLU A 134 0.24 -3.14 -2.59
CA GLU A 134 0.64 -4.03 -3.68
C GLU A 134 -0.57 -4.68 -4.37
N GLU A 135 -1.58 -5.12 -3.62
CA GLU A 135 -2.80 -5.68 -4.21
C GLU A 135 -3.60 -4.64 -5.00
N LEU A 136 -3.69 -3.40 -4.49
CA LEU A 136 -4.34 -2.31 -5.22
C LEU A 136 -3.57 -1.96 -6.51
N LYS A 137 -2.24 -1.97 -6.47
CA LYS A 137 -1.38 -1.75 -7.64
C LYS A 137 -1.56 -2.85 -8.67
N LYS A 138 -1.60 -4.12 -8.25
CA LYS A 138 -1.90 -5.27 -9.14
C LYS A 138 -3.26 -5.11 -9.82
N LEU A 139 -4.30 -4.75 -9.06
CA LEU A 139 -5.64 -4.52 -9.61
C LEU A 139 -5.65 -3.38 -10.63
N ARG A 140 -4.97 -2.26 -10.35
CA ARG A 140 -4.82 -1.14 -11.30
C ARG A 140 -4.15 -1.56 -12.60
N ILE A 141 -3.05 -2.30 -12.52
CA ILE A 141 -2.33 -2.79 -13.69
C ILE A 141 -3.22 -3.73 -14.51
N LYS A 142 -3.91 -4.65 -13.84
CA LYS A 142 -4.83 -5.60 -14.49
C LYS A 142 -5.98 -4.86 -15.19
N ALA A 143 -6.65 -3.95 -14.49
CA ALA A 143 -7.76 -3.17 -15.03
C ALA A 143 -7.33 -2.33 -16.26
N SER A 144 -6.18 -1.66 -16.17
CA SER A 144 -5.63 -0.89 -17.29
C SER A 144 -5.33 -1.78 -18.50
N ARG A 145 -4.65 -2.91 -18.29
CA ARG A 145 -4.33 -3.87 -19.35
C ARG A 145 -5.60 -4.41 -20.02
N ASP A 146 -6.60 -4.79 -19.24
CA ASP A 146 -7.84 -5.37 -19.75
C ASP A 146 -8.64 -4.32 -20.55
N LEU A 147 -8.65 -3.06 -20.10
CA LEU A 147 -9.23 -1.93 -20.83
C LEU A 147 -8.54 -1.72 -22.20
N TYR A 148 -7.21 -1.71 -22.23
CA TYR A 148 -6.45 -1.59 -23.49
C TYR A 148 -6.77 -2.73 -24.48
N HIS A 149 -6.87 -3.96 -23.99
CA HIS A 149 -7.26 -5.09 -24.84
C HIS A 149 -8.69 -4.98 -25.34
N HIS A 150 -9.62 -4.49 -24.52
CA HIS A 150 -11.00 -4.28 -24.93
C HIS A 150 -11.10 -3.23 -26.04
N ILE A 151 -10.45 -2.08 -25.88
CA ILE A 151 -10.40 -1.02 -26.89
C ILE A 151 -9.84 -1.56 -28.21
N GLY A 152 -8.70 -2.26 -28.17
CA GLY A 152 -8.09 -2.84 -29.38
C GLY A 152 -8.96 -3.90 -30.06
N LYS A 153 -9.79 -4.64 -29.31
CA LYS A 153 -10.75 -5.59 -29.87
C LYS A 153 -11.90 -4.86 -30.56
N VAL A 154 -12.48 -3.85 -29.90
CA VAL A 154 -13.58 -3.04 -30.46
C VAL A 154 -13.16 -2.35 -31.76
N GLU A 155 -11.95 -1.81 -31.80
CA GLU A 155 -11.41 -1.18 -33.01
C GLU A 155 -11.23 -2.18 -34.16
N LYS A 156 -10.68 -3.37 -33.88
CA LYS A 156 -10.58 -4.46 -34.88
C LYS A 156 -11.95 -4.91 -35.39
N ASP A 157 -12.92 -5.06 -34.50
CA ASP A 157 -14.28 -5.48 -34.86
C ASP A 157 -14.99 -4.40 -35.70
N TYR A 158 -14.77 -3.11 -35.39
CA TYR A 158 -15.25 -1.98 -36.18
C TYR A 158 -14.64 -1.97 -37.60
N VAL A 159 -13.32 -2.13 -37.70
CA VAL A 159 -12.62 -2.17 -39.00
C VAL A 159 -13.14 -3.34 -39.84
N LYS A 160 -13.28 -4.55 -39.26
CA LYS A 160 -13.85 -5.71 -39.96
C LYS A 160 -15.24 -5.43 -40.51
N LYS A 161 -16.15 -4.93 -39.66
CA LYS A 161 -17.53 -4.60 -40.09
C LYS A 161 -17.54 -3.58 -41.22
N ARG A 162 -16.70 -2.54 -41.15
CA ARG A 162 -16.59 -1.53 -42.21
C ARG A 162 -16.09 -2.15 -43.52
N THR A 163 -15.06 -3.01 -43.47
CA THR A 163 -14.54 -3.68 -44.66
C THR A 163 -15.55 -4.64 -45.28
N GLU A 164 -16.34 -5.35 -44.46
CA GLU A 164 -17.43 -6.22 -44.93
C GLU A 164 -18.54 -5.42 -45.62
N ILE A 165 -18.95 -4.29 -45.05
CA ILE A 165 -19.94 -3.39 -45.68
C ILE A 165 -19.45 -2.90 -47.04
N LEU A 166 -18.19 -2.45 -47.13
CA LEU A 166 -17.60 -1.97 -48.39
C LEU A 166 -17.49 -3.07 -49.44
N LYS A 167 -17.14 -4.31 -49.05
CA LYS A 167 -17.12 -5.46 -49.97
C LYS A 167 -18.51 -5.84 -50.46
N ASN A 168 -19.51 -5.83 -49.60
CA ASN A 168 -20.87 -6.19 -49.99
C ASN A 168 -21.51 -5.15 -50.91
N SER A 169 -21.20 -3.86 -50.72
CA SER A 169 -21.69 -2.78 -51.60
C SER A 169 -21.05 -2.82 -52.99
N SER A 170 -19.76 -3.17 -53.11
CA SER A 170 -19.13 -3.37 -54.43
C SER A 170 -19.69 -4.57 -55.22
N VAL A 171 -20.19 -5.60 -54.53
CA VAL A 171 -20.78 -6.80 -55.17
C VAL A 171 -22.22 -6.56 -55.63
N GLU A 172 -22.94 -5.63 -55.00
CA GLU A 172 -24.27 -5.21 -55.45
C GLU A 172 -24.21 -4.30 -56.69
N GLU A 173 -23.16 -3.48 -56.85
CA GLU A 173 -22.97 -2.64 -58.04
C GLU A 173 -22.60 -3.44 -59.31
N GLU A 174 -21.90 -4.58 -59.20
CA GLU A 174 -21.57 -5.44 -60.34
C GLU A 174 -22.74 -6.30 -60.86
N LYS A 175 -23.89 -6.30 -60.17
CA LYS A 175 -25.08 -7.10 -60.53
C LYS A 175 -26.14 -6.33 -61.34
N TRP A 176 -25.87 -5.08 -61.71
CA TRP A 176 -26.75 -4.26 -62.56
C TRP A 176 -26.20 -4.09 -63.97
#